data_AF-A0A1Y3N913-F1
#
_entry.id   AF-A0A1Y3N913-F1
#
_cell.length_a   1.000
_cell.length_b   1.000
_cell.length_c   1.000
_cell.angle_alpha   90.00
_cell.angle_beta   90.00
_cell.angle_gamma   90.00
#
_symmetry.space_group_name_H-M   'P 1'
#
loop_
_entity.id
_entity.type
_entity.pdbx_description
1 polymer ?
#
loop_
_entity_poly.entity_id
_entity_poly.type
_entity_poly.pdbx_seq_one_letter_code
_entity_poly.pdbx_strand_id
1 'polypeptide(L)'
;MSFFFFFFIKSIINNEQVERVKFKTEKGQVEIKAGQEPSAQRILGGLVEIEQNKEIKKFIVSGGFAMVNPDKSMNITAAEAYPLDYIDLSATKQNLVEAERQLPESSDEDKVRIKIAMEMYKAIIDAFEKIK
;
A
#
# COMPACT_ATOMS: atom_id res chain seq x y z
N MET A 1 -20.23 21.09 3.17
CA MET A 1 -20.29 20.24 4.38
C MET A 1 -19.06 19.35 4.36
N SER A 2 -18.16 19.49 5.35
CA SER A 2 -16.99 18.62 5.52
C SER A 2 -17.26 17.68 6.69
N PHE A 3 -17.17 16.37 6.46
CA PHE A 3 -17.32 15.35 7.49
C PHE A 3 -16.25 14.28 7.30
N PHE A 4 -15.52 13.99 8.37
CA PHE A 4 -14.49 12.96 8.45
C PHE A 4 -14.82 12.09 9.66
N PHE A 5 -15.05 10.79 9.46
CA PHE A 5 -15.19 9.83 10.54
C PHE A 5 -14.18 8.71 10.35
N PHE A 6 -13.24 8.63 11.29
CA PHE A 6 -12.27 7.56 11.39
C PHE A 6 -12.31 7.00 12.81
N PHE A 7 -12.48 5.69 12.93
CA PHE A 7 -12.27 4.98 14.18
C PHE A 7 -10.85 4.41 14.14
N PHE A 8 -9.95 5.01 14.93
CA PHE A 8 -8.53 4.70 15.08
C PHE A 8 -7.68 4.70 13.78
N ILE A 9 -7.07 5.85 13.46
CA ILE A 9 -5.88 5.89 12.60
C ILE A 9 -4.75 6.59 13.33
N LYS A 10 -3.58 5.97 13.36
CA LYS A 10 -2.34 6.64 13.70
C LYS A 10 -1.86 7.38 12.45
N SER A 11 -1.74 8.71 12.53
CA SER A 11 -1.08 9.47 11.47
C SER A 11 0.42 9.15 11.50
N ILE A 12 0.94 8.67 10.36
CA ILE A 12 2.36 8.32 10.20
C ILE A 12 3.14 9.53 9.64
N ILE A 13 2.50 10.32 8.78
CA ILE A 13 3.03 11.56 8.19
C ILE A 13 1.92 12.60 8.27
N ASN A 14 2.22 13.81 8.77
CA ASN A 14 1.22 14.85 8.99
C ASN A 14 1.69 16.22 8.49
N ASN A 15 0.95 16.80 7.53
CA ASN A 15 1.20 18.13 6.96
C ASN A 15 2.65 18.37 6.50
N GLU A 16 3.30 17.31 6.00
CA GLU A 16 4.65 17.40 5.47
C GLU A 16 4.63 17.74 3.97
N GLN A 17 5.60 18.52 3.51
CA GLN A 17 5.80 18.73 2.08
C GLN A 17 6.34 17.45 1.44
N VAL A 18 5.55 16.87 0.54
CA VAL A 18 5.88 15.66 -0.21
C VAL A 18 6.03 16.04 -1.69
N GLU A 19 7.14 15.62 -2.30
CA GLU A 19 7.44 15.91 -3.70
C GLU A 19 6.71 14.93 -4.63
N ARG A 20 6.68 13.66 -4.22
CA ARG A 20 6.15 12.56 -5.02
C ARG A 20 5.67 11.40 -4.15
N VAL A 21 4.59 10.76 -4.58
CA VAL A 21 4.12 9.48 -4.04
C VAL A 21 3.98 8.46 -5.17
N LYS A 22 4.50 7.24 -4.97
CA LYS A 22 4.31 6.11 -5.87
C LYS A 22 3.56 4.98 -5.20
N PHE A 23 2.62 4.35 -5.91
CA PHE A 23 1.86 3.20 -5.43
C PHE A 23 1.30 2.38 -6.59
N LYS A 24 0.82 1.16 -6.31
CA LYS A 24 0.13 0.30 -7.29
C LYS A 24 -1.39 0.45 -7.19
N THR A 25 -2.05 0.45 -8.34
CA THR A 25 -3.51 0.42 -8.50
C THR A 25 -3.90 -0.78 -9.38
N GLU A 26 -5.20 -1.08 -9.50
CA GLU A 26 -5.71 -2.11 -10.43
C GLU A 26 -5.29 -1.87 -11.88
N LYS A 27 -5.04 -0.61 -12.26
CA LYS A 27 -4.63 -0.22 -13.61
C LYS A 27 -3.11 -0.21 -13.81
N GLY A 28 -2.34 -0.49 -12.76
CA GLY A 28 -0.88 -0.47 -12.78
C GLY A 28 -0.29 0.55 -11.81
N GLN A 29 1.00 0.83 -12.00
CA GLN A 29 1.76 1.74 -11.14
C GLN A 29 1.39 3.20 -11.43
N VAL A 30 1.15 3.94 -10.35
CA VAL A 30 0.78 5.36 -10.40
C VAL A 30 1.83 6.16 -9.64
N GLU A 31 2.14 7.32 -10.18
CA GLU A 31 2.99 8.33 -9.58
C GLU A 31 2.20 9.64 -9.49
N ILE A 32 2.03 10.15 -8.28
CA ILE A 32 1.42 11.45 -8.02
C ILE A 32 2.52 12.43 -7.62
N LYS A 33 2.57 13.58 -8.31
CA LYS A 33 3.52 14.67 -8.02
C LYS A 33 2.80 15.85 -7.35
N ALA A 34 3.55 16.65 -6.62
CA ALA A 34 3.03 17.88 -6.04
C ALA A 34 2.39 18.78 -7.12
N GLY A 35 1.19 19.29 -6.83
CA GLY A 35 0.46 20.20 -7.73
C GLY A 35 -0.32 19.53 -8.87
N GLN A 36 -0.46 18.20 -8.86
CA GLN A 36 -1.31 17.47 -9.80
C GLN A 36 -2.79 17.82 -9.61
N GLU A 37 -3.58 17.66 -10.68
CA GLU A 37 -5.02 17.88 -10.66
C GLU A 37 -5.76 16.96 -9.67
N PRO A 38 -6.90 17.40 -9.10
CA PRO A 38 -7.67 16.62 -8.15
C PRO A 38 -8.05 15.24 -8.68
N SER A 39 -7.81 14.21 -7.88
CA SER A 39 -8.07 12.82 -8.28
C SER A 39 -8.26 11.92 -7.06
N ALA A 40 -8.99 10.82 -7.24
CA ALA A 40 -9.15 9.78 -6.23
C ALA A 40 -8.78 8.42 -6.83
N GLN A 41 -7.91 7.68 -6.16
CA GLN A 41 -7.36 6.42 -6.66
C GLN A 41 -7.34 5.35 -5.57
N ARG A 42 -7.70 4.12 -5.94
CA ARG A 42 -7.61 2.94 -5.06
C ARG A 42 -6.16 2.43 -5.04
N ILE A 43 -5.60 2.28 -3.84
CA ILE A 43 -4.25 1.74 -3.62
C ILE A 43 -4.34 0.25 -3.31
N LEU A 44 -3.77 -0.61 -4.14
CA LEU A 44 -3.67 -2.03 -3.84
C LEU A 44 -2.70 -2.28 -2.68
N GLY A 45 -2.84 -3.42 -2.01
CA GLY A 45 -1.91 -3.83 -0.97
C GLY A 45 -0.49 -3.99 -1.53
N GLY A 46 0.51 -3.48 -0.82
CA GLY A 46 1.90 -3.50 -1.25
C GLY A 46 2.67 -2.22 -0.94
N LEU A 47 3.66 -1.91 -1.77
CA LEU A 47 4.58 -0.79 -1.56
C LEU A 47 3.97 0.56 -1.88
N VAL A 48 4.11 1.50 -0.93
CA VAL A 48 3.94 2.94 -1.14
C VAL A 48 5.27 3.62 -0.87
N GLU A 49 5.73 4.42 -1.82
CA GLU A 49 6.96 5.21 -1.71
C GLU A 49 6.60 6.69 -1.63
N ILE A 50 7.16 7.38 -0.65
CA ILE A 50 6.93 8.79 -0.39
C ILE A 50 8.29 9.49 -0.46
N GLU A 51 8.46 10.38 -1.44
CA GLU A 51 9.66 11.18 -1.58
C GLU A 51 9.47 12.57 -0.97
N GLN A 52 10.39 12.93 -0.10
CA GLN A 52 10.44 14.20 0.60
C GLN A 52 11.89 14.59 0.84
N ASN A 53 12.29 15.82 0.50
CA ASN A 53 13.64 16.32 0.74
C ASN A 53 14.74 15.40 0.15
N LYS A 54 14.48 14.80 -1.02
CA LYS A 54 15.35 13.78 -1.66
C LYS A 54 15.50 12.45 -0.89
N GLU A 55 14.74 12.24 0.19
CA GLU A 55 14.65 10.96 0.89
C GLU A 55 13.41 10.21 0.44
N ILE A 56 13.54 8.89 0.24
CA ILE A 56 12.41 8.01 -0.12
C ILE A 56 12.04 7.16 1.09
N LYS A 57 10.93 7.51 1.74
CA LYS A 57 10.30 6.71 2.80
C LYS A 57 9.44 5.62 2.14
N LYS A 58 9.64 4.38 2.56
CA LYS A 58 8.96 3.20 2.00
C LYS A 58 8.06 2.56 3.05
N PHE A 59 6.82 2.27 2.67
CA PHE A 59 5.83 1.63 3.53
C PHE A 59 5.16 0.47 2.80
N ILE A 60 4.90 -0.62 3.52
CA ILE A 60 3.97 -1.66 3.10
C ILE A 60 2.59 -1.30 3.65
N VAL A 61 1.60 -1.20 2.77
CA VAL A 61 0.21 -0.90 3.13
C VAL A 61 -0.69 -2.08 2.79
N SER A 62 -1.71 -2.34 3.61
CA SER A 62 -2.75 -3.35 3.31
C SER A 62 -3.69 -2.93 2.17
N GLY A 63 -3.59 -1.66 1.77
CA GLY A 63 -4.39 -1.01 0.74
C GLY A 63 -5.21 0.14 1.32
N GLY A 64 -5.67 1.02 0.44
CA GLY A 64 -6.66 2.04 0.77
C GLY A 64 -6.89 3.02 -0.37
N PHE A 65 -6.84 4.32 -0.10
CA PHE A 65 -7.14 5.36 -1.09
C PHE A 65 -6.12 6.50 -1.07
N ALA A 66 -5.75 6.98 -2.25
CA ALA A 66 -5.01 8.21 -2.47
C ALA A 66 -5.98 9.27 -3.01
N MET A 67 -6.05 10.43 -2.36
CA MET A 67 -6.92 11.52 -2.75
C MET A 67 -6.14 12.82 -2.84
N VAL A 68 -6.14 13.42 -4.03
CA VAL A 68 -5.64 14.77 -4.29
C VAL A 68 -6.83 15.73 -4.26
N ASN A 69 -6.80 16.68 -3.35
CA ASN A 69 -7.88 17.61 -3.10
C ASN A 69 -7.77 18.85 -4.02
N PRO A 70 -8.85 19.63 -4.20
CA PRO A 70 -8.83 20.89 -4.98
C PRO A 70 -7.83 21.93 -4.48
N ASP A 71 -7.52 21.94 -3.19
CA ASP A 71 -6.50 22.80 -2.58
C ASP A 71 -5.06 22.28 -2.78
N LYS A 72 -4.89 21.22 -3.58
CA LYS A 72 -3.63 20.53 -3.87
C LYS A 72 -3.02 19.79 -2.67
N SER A 73 -3.74 19.67 -1.55
CA SER A 73 -3.35 18.75 -0.48
C SER A 73 -3.62 17.30 -0.91
N MET A 74 -2.85 16.36 -0.36
CA MET A 74 -3.00 14.94 -0.65
C MET A 74 -3.20 14.15 0.64
N ASN A 75 -4.18 13.24 0.61
CA ASN A 75 -4.46 12.31 1.69
C ASN A 75 -4.25 10.89 1.20
N ILE A 76 -3.46 10.11 1.94
CA ILE A 76 -3.36 8.66 1.76
C ILE A 76 -3.96 8.01 3.00
N THR A 77 -4.95 7.15 2.78
CA THR A 77 -5.57 6.36 3.83
C THR A 77 -5.30 4.89 3.55
N ALA A 78 -4.97 4.14 4.59
CA ALA A 78 -4.83 2.70 4.56
C ALA A 78 -5.27 2.13 5.91
N ALA A 79 -5.79 0.90 5.91
CA ALA A 79 -6.16 0.24 7.17
C ALA A 79 -4.91 -0.07 8.01
N GLU A 80 -3.83 -0.48 7.35
CA GLU A 80 -2.54 -0.77 7.98
C GLU A 80 -1.42 -0.24 7.10
N ALA A 81 -0.37 0.27 7.74
CA ALA A 81 0.84 0.75 7.09
C ALA A 81 2.05 0.56 8.01
N TYR A 82 3.05 -0.18 7.52
CA TYR A 82 4.27 -0.49 8.28
C TYR A 82 5.51 -0.10 7.47
N PRO A 83 6.56 0.43 8.13
CA PRO A 83 7.87 0.57 7.50
C PRO A 83 8.39 -0.79 7.03
N LEU A 84 9.21 -0.81 5.98
CA LEU A 84 9.75 -2.08 5.45
C LEU A 84 10.57 -2.86 6.47
N ASP A 85 11.25 -2.16 7.38
CA ASP A 85 12.09 -2.78 8.42
C ASP A 85 11.30 -3.65 9.41
N TYR A 86 9.97 -3.52 9.43
CA TYR A 86 9.08 -4.32 10.27
C TYR A 86 8.64 -5.63 9.61
N ILE A 87 9.05 -5.87 8.35
CA ILE A 87 8.60 -7.00 7.55
C ILE A 87 9.73 -8.02 7.39
N ASP A 88 9.48 -9.26 7.84
CA ASP A 88 10.38 -10.39 7.60
C ASP A 88 10.12 -11.00 6.22
N LEU A 89 11.06 -10.79 5.29
CA LEU A 89 11.01 -11.32 3.94
C LEU A 89 11.05 -12.85 3.91
N SER A 90 11.80 -13.48 4.82
CA SER A 90 11.94 -14.93 4.90
C SER A 90 10.60 -15.56 5.31
N ALA A 91 9.97 -15.01 6.36
CA ALA A 91 8.66 -15.43 6.80
C ALA A 91 7.60 -15.21 5.71
N THR A 92 7.64 -14.06 5.01
CA THR A 92 6.71 -13.76 3.92
C THR A 92 6.80 -14.78 2.78
N LYS A 93 8.01 -15.20 2.39
CA LYS A 93 8.22 -16.22 1.36
C LYS A 93 7.70 -17.59 1.80
N GLN A 94 7.93 -17.97 3.07
CA GLN A 94 7.38 -19.21 3.63
C GLN A 94 5.85 -19.20 3.62
N ASN A 95 5.23 -18.08 4.03
CA ASN A 95 3.77 -17.93 4.03
C ASN A 95 3.18 -18.01 2.62
N LEU A 96 3.89 -17.51 1.59
CA LEU A 96 3.45 -17.66 0.20
C LEU A 96 3.44 -19.13 -0.24
N VAL A 97 4.50 -19.88 0.05
CA VAL A 97 4.58 -21.31 -0.28
C VAL A 97 3.47 -22.10 0.42
N GLU A 98 3.21 -21.81 1.68
CA GLU A 98 2.14 -22.46 2.44
C GLU A 98 0.76 -22.12 1.87
N ALA A 99 0.51 -20.85 1.51
CA ALA A 99 -0.74 -20.43 0.89
C ALA A 99 -0.96 -21.12 -0.48
N GLU A 100 0.09 -21.27 -1.29
CA GLU A 100 0.03 -22.00 -2.56
C GLU A 100 -0.30 -23.49 -2.37
N ARG A 101 0.23 -24.10 -1.30
CA ARG A 101 -0.05 -25.50 -0.94
C ARG A 101 -1.48 -25.72 -0.47
N GLN A 102 -2.06 -24.77 0.28
CA GLN A 102 -3.41 -24.89 0.84
C GLN A 102 -4.52 -24.61 -0.19
N LEU A 103 -4.23 -23.83 -1.23
CA LEU A 103 -5.18 -23.43 -2.25
C LEU A 103 -6.00 -24.57 -2.91
N PRO A 104 -5.42 -25.71 -3.34
CA PRO A 104 -6.18 -26.78 -4.00
C PRO A 104 -7.19 -27.49 -3.10
N GLU A 105 -6.88 -27.67 -1.82
CA GLU A 105 -7.70 -28.44 -0.86
C GLU A 105 -8.77 -27.58 -0.16
N SER A 106 -8.80 -26.29 -0.44
CA SER A 106 -9.66 -25.31 0.24
C SER A 106 -11.06 -25.19 -0.36
N SER A 107 -12.00 -24.73 0.46
CA SER A 107 -13.35 -24.34 0.02
C SER A 107 -13.30 -23.15 -0.96
N ASP A 108 -14.38 -22.89 -1.69
CA ASP A 108 -14.41 -21.75 -2.64
C ASP A 108 -14.24 -20.40 -1.94
N GLU A 109 -14.80 -20.24 -0.74
CA GLU A 109 -14.61 -19.02 0.07
C GLU A 109 -13.16 -18.87 0.53
N ASP A 110 -12.55 -19.96 1.01
CA ASP A 110 -11.17 -19.94 1.49
C ASP A 110 -10.19 -19.74 0.34
N LYS A 111 -10.47 -20.27 -0.85
CA LYS A 111 -9.68 -20.00 -2.07
C LYS A 111 -9.62 -18.51 -2.39
N VAL A 112 -10.70 -17.76 -2.21
CA VAL A 112 -10.71 -16.30 -2.42
C VAL A 112 -9.82 -15.61 -1.40
N ARG A 113 -9.94 -15.96 -0.11
CA ARG A 113 -9.11 -15.39 0.96
C ARG A 113 -7.62 -15.68 0.76
N ILE A 114 -7.28 -16.93 0.42
CA ILE A 114 -5.91 -17.36 0.14
C ILE A 114 -5.34 -16.58 -1.05
N LYS A 115 -6.11 -16.37 -2.13
CA LYS A 115 -5.67 -15.56 -3.27
C LYS A 115 -5.35 -14.12 -2.88
N ILE A 116 -6.19 -13.47 -2.08
CA ILE A 116 -5.93 -12.11 -1.58
C ILE A 116 -4.65 -12.07 -0.74
N ALA A 117 -4.45 -13.05 0.15
CA ALA A 117 -3.23 -13.15 0.95
C ALA A 117 -1.98 -13.36 0.07
N MET A 118 -2.08 -14.22 -0.94
CA MET A 118 -1.01 -14.46 -1.92
C MET A 118 -0.66 -13.20 -2.71
N GLU A 119 -1.66 -12.41 -3.13
CA GLU A 119 -1.44 -11.13 -3.80
C GLU A 119 -0.64 -10.17 -2.91
N MET A 120 -0.97 -10.10 -1.62
CA MET A 120 -0.22 -9.29 -0.66
C MET A 120 1.21 -9.81 -0.45
N TYR A 121 1.41 -11.12 -0.28
CA TYR A 121 2.74 -11.70 -0.12
C TYR A 121 3.63 -11.43 -1.34
N LYS A 122 3.08 -11.59 -2.55
CA LYS A 122 3.77 -11.26 -3.80
C LYS A 122 4.12 -9.79 -3.87
N ALA A 123 3.19 -8.90 -3.52
CA ALA A 123 3.43 -7.46 -3.50
C ALA A 123 4.53 -7.05 -2.49
N ILE A 124 4.62 -7.72 -1.34
CA ILE A 124 5.71 -7.52 -0.38
C ILE A 124 7.04 -8.01 -0.96
N ILE A 125 7.08 -9.21 -1.53
CA ILE A 125 8.31 -9.77 -2.12
C ILE A 125 8.82 -8.86 -3.24
N ASP A 126 7.94 -8.43 -4.16
CA ASP A 126 8.23 -7.45 -5.20
C ASP A 126 8.84 -6.16 -4.63
N ALA A 127 8.30 -5.69 -3.50
CA ALA A 127 8.76 -4.47 -2.84
C ALA A 127 10.22 -4.61 -2.38
N PHE A 128 10.58 -5.76 -1.82
CA PHE A 128 11.95 -6.06 -1.39
C PHE A 128 12.92 -6.22 -2.56
N GLU A 129 12.47 -6.74 -3.70
CA GLU A 129 13.31 -6.86 -4.90
C GLU A 129 13.64 -5.51 -5.52
N LYS A 130 12.71 -4.55 -5.49
CA LYS A 130 12.91 -3.17 -5.98
C LYS A 130 13.84 -2.31 -5.10
N ILE A 131 14.37 -2.85 -4.01
CA ILE A 131 15.33 -2.15 -3.14
C ILE A 131 16.78 -2.39 -3.60
N LYS A 132 17.04 -3.49 -4.32
CA LYS A 132 18.36 -3.79 -4.89
C LYS A 132 18.60 -2.97 -6.15
#